data_AF-A0A7X7LA59-F1
#
_entry.id   AF-A0A7X7LA59-F1
#
_cell.length_a   1.000
_cell.length_b   1.000
_cell.length_c   1.000
_cell.angle_alpha   90.00
_cell.angle_beta   90.00
_cell.angle_gamma   90.00
#
_symmetry.space_group_name_H-M   'P 1'
#
loop_
_entity.id
_entity.type
_entity.pdbx_description
1 polymer ?
#
loop_
_entity_poly.entity_id
_entity_poly.type
_entity_poly.pdbx_seq_one_letter_code
_entity_poly.pdbx_strand_id
1 'polypeptide(L)'
;PPFTAVLVGDTYKMRISNIKEMGGKRTTGGFFGTIFWLALIGANVLAGLLAAAPLLKVKAPQLAAFYANIAPLRAVVGVIVLAVGVGSFLRNLVFFLAPFADLLPQLAVVAAGLFLGKELIMQIAGGTKAADALAKQQAKIDAIERYQVPIGLACLVLAVIHLFFGGIVLF
;
A
#
# COMPACT_ATOMS: atom_id res chain seq x y z
N PRO A 1 -7.39 52.48 -5.94
CA PRO A 1 -7.73 51.20 -5.28
C PRO A 1 -7.81 50.05 -6.31
N PRO A 2 -6.99 48.98 -6.17
CA PRO A 2 -6.73 48.02 -7.26
C PRO A 2 -7.74 46.86 -7.38
N PHE A 3 -8.96 46.97 -6.85
CA PHE A 3 -9.92 45.85 -6.80
C PHE A 3 -11.29 46.15 -7.42
N THR A 4 -11.38 47.14 -8.32
CA THR A 4 -12.67 47.60 -8.87
C THR A 4 -13.25 46.73 -9.99
N ALA A 5 -12.63 45.58 -10.31
CA ALA A 5 -13.00 44.77 -11.49
C ALA A 5 -13.11 43.26 -11.23
N VAL A 6 -13.25 42.80 -9.98
CA VAL A 6 -13.48 41.37 -9.71
C VAL A 6 -14.96 41.19 -9.35
N LEU A 7 -15.76 40.82 -10.34
CA LEU A 7 -17.15 40.42 -10.12
C LEU A 7 -17.16 39.07 -9.40
N VAL A 8 -18.14 38.85 -8.52
CA VAL A 8 -18.32 37.60 -7.75
C VAL A 8 -18.36 36.36 -8.66
N GLY A 9 -18.76 36.53 -9.93
CA GLY A 9 -18.72 35.48 -10.96
C GLY A 9 -17.31 35.04 -11.38
N ASP A 10 -16.31 35.92 -11.32
CA ASP A 10 -14.91 35.59 -11.65
C ASP A 10 -14.26 34.77 -10.54
N THR A 11 -14.64 35.03 -9.28
CA THR A 11 -14.22 34.20 -8.14
C THR A 11 -14.82 32.81 -8.20
N TYR A 12 -16.06 32.68 -8.68
CA TYR A 12 -16.71 31.38 -8.90
C TYR A 12 -16.05 30.59 -10.05
N LYS A 13 -15.72 31.26 -11.17
CA LYS A 13 -14.97 30.65 -12.28
C LYS A 13 -13.56 30.22 -11.86
N MET A 14 -12.84 31.02 -11.06
CA MET A 14 -11.53 30.63 -10.52
C MET A 14 -11.62 29.44 -9.56
N ARG A 15 -12.67 29.37 -8.74
CA ARG A 15 -12.87 28.23 -7.83
C ARG A 15 -13.25 26.96 -8.59
N ILE A 16 -14.08 27.06 -9.63
CA ILE A 16 -14.42 25.92 -10.48
C ILE A 16 -13.25 25.48 -11.38
N SER A 17 -12.44 26.39 -11.91
CA SER A 17 -11.26 26.00 -12.70
C SER A 17 -10.24 25.26 -11.83
N ASN A 18 -10.04 25.69 -10.58
CA ASN A 18 -9.18 24.97 -9.63
C ASN A 18 -9.77 23.60 -9.25
N ILE A 19 -11.11 23.47 -9.16
CA ILE A 19 -11.78 22.17 -8.93
C ILE A 19 -11.71 21.26 -10.18
N LYS A 20 -11.82 21.82 -11.39
CA LYS A 20 -11.65 21.07 -12.65
C LYS A 20 -10.21 20.61 -12.86
N GLU A 21 -9.22 21.39 -12.43
CA GLU A 21 -7.81 20.96 -12.41
C GLU A 21 -7.55 19.89 -11.34
N MET A 22 -8.27 19.91 -10.22
CA MET A 22 -8.20 18.86 -9.19
C MET A 22 -8.90 17.55 -9.61
N GLY A 23 -9.84 17.58 -10.55
CA GLY A 23 -10.62 16.40 -10.97
C GLY A 23 -10.04 15.60 -12.13
N GLY A 24 -8.87 15.96 -12.67
CA GLY A 24 -8.36 15.32 -13.89
C GLY A 24 -6.86 15.39 -14.14
N LYS A 25 -6.08 16.07 -13.30
CA LYS A 25 -4.62 15.93 -13.35
C LYS A 25 -4.24 14.66 -12.61
N ARG A 26 -3.85 13.63 -13.38
CA ARG A 26 -3.00 12.55 -12.88
C ARG A 26 -1.95 13.19 -11.98
N THR A 27 -2.04 13.01 -10.68
CA THR A 27 -0.99 13.31 -9.71
C THR A 27 0.17 12.31 -9.87
N THR A 28 0.52 11.96 -11.11
CA THR A 28 1.84 11.47 -11.47
C THR A 28 2.80 12.65 -11.38
N GLY A 29 3.23 12.97 -10.16
CA GLY A 29 4.37 13.84 -9.94
C GLY A 29 5.63 13.19 -10.51
N GLY A 30 6.01 13.55 -11.74
CA GLY A 30 7.25 13.12 -12.39
C GLY A 30 7.43 11.61 -12.61
N PHE A 31 8.48 11.25 -13.36
CA PHE A 31 8.88 9.86 -13.62
C PHE A 31 9.01 9.03 -12.33
N PHE A 32 9.55 9.63 -11.27
CA PHE A 32 9.70 9.01 -9.96
C PHE A 32 8.37 8.71 -9.26
N GLY A 33 7.36 9.58 -9.39
CA GLY A 33 6.03 9.33 -8.84
C GLY A 33 5.33 8.14 -9.51
N THR A 34 5.48 8.01 -10.83
CA THR A 34 4.90 6.89 -11.59
C THR A 34 5.54 5.55 -11.23
N ILE A 35 6.88 5.49 -11.12
CA ILE A 35 7.57 4.26 -10.70
C ILE A 35 7.13 3.85 -9.30
N PHE A 36 7.03 4.82 -8.40
CA PHE A 36 6.68 4.55 -7.01
C PHE A 36 5.23 4.07 -6.86
N TRP A 37 4.31 4.66 -7.63
CA TRP A 37 2.93 4.20 -7.72
C TRP A 37 2.82 2.78 -8.28
N LEU A 38 3.55 2.46 -9.36
CA LEU A 38 3.62 1.11 -9.92
C LEU A 38 4.23 0.12 -8.93
N ALA A 39 5.25 0.52 -8.18
CA ALA A 39 5.87 -0.30 -7.14
C ALA A 39 4.89 -0.61 -6.00
N LEU A 40 4.08 0.36 -5.59
CA LEU A 40 3.06 0.18 -4.55
C LEU A 40 1.91 -0.75 -5.03
N ILE A 41 1.50 -0.63 -6.30
CA ILE A 41 0.52 -1.54 -6.90
C ILE A 41 1.12 -2.94 -6.98
N GLY A 42 2.33 -3.09 -7.51
CA GLY A 42 3.02 -4.36 -7.60
C GLY A 42 3.17 -5.02 -6.23
N ALA A 43 3.54 -4.23 -5.20
CA ALA A 43 3.62 -4.69 -3.83
C ALA A 43 2.27 -5.17 -3.29
N ASN A 44 1.17 -4.43 -3.52
CA ASN A 44 -0.17 -4.86 -3.12
C ASN A 44 -0.63 -6.14 -3.84
N VAL A 45 -0.36 -6.26 -5.15
CA VAL A 45 -0.71 -7.46 -5.93
C VAL A 45 0.06 -8.67 -5.40
N LEU A 46 1.38 -8.54 -5.25
CA LEU A 46 2.25 -9.63 -4.78
C LEU A 46 1.90 -10.04 -3.34
N ALA A 47 1.70 -9.05 -2.47
CA ALA A 47 1.32 -9.28 -1.09
C ALA A 47 -0.06 -9.92 -0.98
N GLY A 48 -1.04 -9.45 -1.76
CA GLY A 48 -2.38 -10.01 -1.81
C GLY A 48 -2.40 -11.45 -2.33
N LEU A 49 -1.66 -11.73 -3.40
CA LEU A 49 -1.56 -13.06 -3.99
C LEU A 49 -0.92 -14.07 -3.02
N LEU A 50 0.16 -13.66 -2.33
CA LEU A 50 0.84 -14.53 -1.36
C LEU A 50 0.07 -14.69 -0.06
N ALA A 51 -0.59 -13.64 0.42
CA ALA A 51 -1.41 -13.71 1.63
C ALA A 51 -2.70 -14.53 1.41
N ALA A 52 -3.27 -14.49 0.20
CA ALA A 52 -4.43 -15.29 -0.21
C ALA A 52 -4.09 -16.70 -0.70
N ALA A 53 -2.80 -17.05 -0.80
CA ALA A 53 -2.32 -18.37 -1.23
C ALA A 53 -3.02 -19.58 -0.56
N PRO A 54 -3.29 -19.62 0.76
CA PRO A 54 -3.98 -20.76 1.37
C PRO A 54 -5.42 -20.94 0.86
N LEU A 55 -6.13 -19.86 0.53
CA LEU A 55 -7.48 -19.94 -0.05
C LEU A 55 -7.43 -20.29 -1.55
N LEU A 56 -6.44 -19.76 -2.27
CA LEU A 56 -6.25 -20.04 -3.70
C LEU A 56 -5.78 -21.47 -3.96
N LYS A 57 -5.03 -22.11 -3.05
CA LYS A 57 -4.69 -23.54 -3.14
C LYS A 57 -5.92 -24.44 -3.09
N VAL A 58 -6.94 -24.07 -2.30
CA VAL A 58 -8.19 -24.84 -2.18
C VAL A 58 -9.08 -24.64 -3.42
N LYS A 59 -9.14 -23.42 -3.96
CA LYS A 59 -10.02 -23.09 -5.09
C LYS A 59 -9.40 -23.29 -6.48
N ALA A 60 -8.07 -23.26 -6.60
CA ALA A 60 -7.34 -23.35 -7.86
C ALA A 60 -6.09 -24.25 -7.70
N PRO A 61 -6.26 -25.58 -7.66
CA PRO A 61 -5.15 -26.53 -7.49
C PRO A 61 -4.10 -26.45 -8.61
N GLN A 62 -4.51 -25.98 -9.80
CA GLN A 62 -3.63 -25.69 -10.94
C GLN A 62 -2.51 -24.67 -10.66
N LEU A 63 -2.68 -23.80 -9.66
CA LEU A 63 -1.65 -22.85 -9.25
C LEU A 63 -0.75 -23.38 -8.11
N ALA A 64 -0.99 -24.60 -7.62
CA ALA A 64 -0.26 -25.14 -6.47
C ALA A 64 1.25 -25.26 -6.73
N ALA A 65 1.65 -25.65 -7.95
CA ALA A 65 3.06 -25.73 -8.35
C ALA A 65 3.73 -24.34 -8.36
N PHE A 66 3.02 -23.31 -8.84
CA PHE A 66 3.50 -21.93 -8.81
C PHE A 66 3.68 -21.43 -7.37
N TYR A 67 2.70 -21.70 -6.49
CA TYR A 67 2.82 -21.35 -5.08
C TYR A 67 3.90 -22.12 -4.34
N ALA A 68 4.18 -23.38 -4.71
CA ALA A 68 5.25 -24.15 -4.11
C ALA A 68 6.62 -23.51 -4.37
N ASN A 69 6.82 -22.95 -5.56
CA ASN A 69 8.07 -22.27 -5.93
C ASN A 69 8.24 -20.90 -5.25
N ILE A 70 7.14 -20.21 -4.91
CA ILE A 70 7.19 -18.85 -4.34
C ILE A 70 7.04 -18.85 -2.82
N ALA A 71 6.48 -19.91 -2.24
CA ALA A 71 6.39 -20.12 -0.80
C ALA A 71 7.73 -19.86 -0.05
N PRO A 72 8.89 -20.38 -0.48
CA PRO A 72 10.16 -20.10 0.21
C PRO A 72 10.60 -18.63 0.10
N LEU A 73 10.17 -17.92 -0.94
CA LEU A 73 10.47 -16.50 -1.15
C LEU A 73 9.48 -15.57 -0.41
N ARG A 74 8.42 -16.13 0.18
CA ARG A 74 7.35 -15.37 0.84
C ARG A 74 7.88 -14.39 1.88
N ALA A 75 8.86 -14.82 2.69
CA ALA A 75 9.44 -13.98 3.73
C ALA A 75 10.25 -12.81 3.16
N VAL A 76 11.02 -13.06 2.11
CA VAL A 76 11.80 -12.02 1.41
C VAL A 76 10.86 -11.02 0.74
N VAL A 77 9.84 -11.50 0.03
CA VAL A 77 8.82 -10.65 -0.59
C VAL A 77 8.09 -9.83 0.48
N GLY A 78 7.76 -10.42 1.63
CA GLY A 78 7.15 -9.72 2.75
C GLY A 78 7.98 -8.54 3.24
N VAL A 79 9.29 -8.72 3.42
CA VAL A 79 10.19 -7.63 3.84
C VAL A 79 10.30 -6.54 2.78
N ILE A 80 10.40 -6.90 1.49
CA ILE A 80 10.45 -5.92 0.39
C ILE A 80 9.16 -5.12 0.33
N VAL A 81 8.00 -5.79 0.38
CA VAL A 81 6.67 -5.17 0.38
C VAL A 81 6.53 -4.23 1.59
N LEU A 82 6.96 -4.67 2.77
CA LEU A 82 6.96 -3.84 3.98
C LEU A 82 7.80 -2.57 3.79
N ALA A 83 9.02 -2.71 3.24
CA ALA A 83 9.90 -1.58 2.96
C ALA A 83 9.28 -0.59 1.96
N VAL A 84 8.61 -1.08 0.92
CA VAL A 84 7.87 -0.24 -0.05
C VAL A 84 6.72 0.50 0.64
N GLY A 85 5.93 -0.18 1.47
CA GLY A 85 4.83 0.43 2.22
C GLY A 85 5.29 1.51 3.21
N VAL A 86 6.31 1.20 4.01
CA VAL A 86 6.89 2.16 4.97
C VAL A 86 7.57 3.32 4.24
N GLY A 87 8.34 3.05 3.18
CA GLY A 87 8.96 4.09 2.35
C GLY A 87 7.91 4.99 1.70
N SER A 88 6.76 4.44 1.31
CA SER A 88 5.63 5.18 0.72
C SER A 88 5.01 6.12 1.73
N PHE A 89 4.77 5.61 2.93
CA PHE A 89 4.28 6.40 4.04
C PHE A 89 5.25 7.54 4.40
N LEU A 90 6.55 7.24 4.54
CA LEU A 90 7.57 8.24 4.86
C LEU A 90 7.68 9.31 3.77
N ARG A 91 7.58 8.93 2.49
CA ARG A 91 7.56 9.88 1.37
C ARG A 91 6.37 10.83 1.48
N ASN A 92 5.17 10.30 1.71
CA ASN A 92 3.96 11.11 1.82
C ASN A 92 3.96 12.01 3.07
N LEU A 93 4.56 11.55 4.16
CA LEU A 93 4.72 12.32 5.39
C LEU A 93 5.71 13.48 5.20
N VAL A 94 6.89 13.22 4.61
CA VAL A 94 7.99 14.20 4.53
C VAL A 94 7.82 15.18 3.37
N PHE A 95 7.43 14.70 2.19
CA PHE A 95 7.45 15.53 0.97
C PHE A 95 6.10 16.18 0.64
N PHE A 96 4.99 15.60 1.10
CA PHE A 96 3.65 16.04 0.71
C PHE A 96 2.78 16.53 1.87
N LEU A 97 3.23 16.39 3.13
CA LEU A 97 2.47 16.73 4.36
C LEU A 97 1.04 16.17 4.39
N ALA A 98 0.76 15.15 3.57
CA ALA A 98 -0.53 14.52 3.39
C ALA A 98 -0.40 13.02 3.70
N PRO A 99 -0.20 12.65 4.99
CA PRO A 99 -0.02 11.25 5.39
C PRO A 99 -1.27 10.38 5.15
N PHE A 100 -2.42 11.02 4.88
CA PHE A 100 -3.70 10.36 4.65
C PHE A 100 -4.09 10.24 3.17
N ALA A 101 -3.21 10.57 2.22
CA ALA A 101 -3.58 10.53 0.80
C ALA A 101 -3.72 9.09 0.25
N ASP A 102 -2.97 8.13 0.81
CA ASP A 102 -2.94 6.73 0.35
C ASP A 102 -2.94 5.77 1.56
N LEU A 103 -3.64 6.12 2.64
CA LEU A 103 -3.51 5.42 3.92
C LEU A 103 -3.94 3.96 3.80
N LEU A 104 -5.06 3.70 3.12
CA LEU A 104 -5.62 2.35 2.97
C LEU A 104 -4.65 1.38 2.27
N PRO A 105 -4.11 1.68 1.07
CA PRO A 105 -3.12 0.84 0.41
C PRO A 105 -1.81 0.73 1.17
N GLN A 106 -1.33 1.82 1.79
CA GLN A 106 -0.10 1.81 2.54
C GLN A 106 -0.21 0.89 3.75
N LEU A 107 -1.29 1.01 4.52
CA LEU A 107 -1.57 0.14 5.66
C LEU A 107 -1.77 -1.30 5.24
N ALA A 108 -2.45 -1.55 4.11
CA ALA A 108 -2.63 -2.90 3.59
C ALA A 108 -1.29 -3.55 3.22
N VAL A 109 -0.43 -2.83 2.48
CA VAL A 109 0.93 -3.28 2.12
C VAL A 109 1.80 -3.48 3.36
N VAL A 110 1.75 -2.57 4.33
CA VAL A 110 2.53 -2.67 5.56
C VAL A 110 2.06 -3.86 6.39
N ALA A 111 0.75 -4.03 6.57
CA ALA A 111 0.19 -5.16 7.31
C ALA A 111 0.54 -6.49 6.61
N ALA A 112 0.31 -6.59 5.30
CA ALA A 112 0.62 -7.79 4.54
C ALA A 112 2.13 -8.06 4.53
N GLY A 113 2.97 -7.05 4.37
CA GLY A 113 4.43 -7.16 4.42
C GLY A 113 4.93 -7.65 5.79
N LEU A 114 4.36 -7.12 6.88
CA LEU A 114 4.67 -7.57 8.24
C LEU A 114 4.26 -9.04 8.45
N PHE A 115 3.08 -9.45 7.98
CA PHE A 115 2.62 -10.83 8.06
C PHE A 115 3.48 -11.81 7.26
N LEU A 116 3.83 -11.43 6.04
CA LEU A 116 4.61 -12.26 5.14
C LEU A 116 6.08 -12.34 5.60
N GLY A 117 6.63 -11.24 6.13
CA GLY A 117 8.05 -11.09 6.46
C GLY A 117 8.43 -11.31 7.93
N LYS A 118 7.48 -11.52 8.85
CA LYS A 118 7.74 -11.62 10.31
C LYS A 118 8.90 -12.54 10.67
N GLU A 119 8.95 -13.73 10.07
CA GLU A 119 9.98 -14.74 10.33
C GLU A 119 11.38 -14.24 9.96
N LEU A 120 11.52 -13.62 8.79
CA LEU A 120 12.80 -13.08 8.32
C LEU A 120 13.19 -11.83 9.12
N ILE A 121 12.23 -10.98 9.50
CA ILE A 121 12.48 -9.83 10.37
C ILE A 121 13.00 -10.30 11.73
N MET A 122 12.40 -11.33 12.34
CA MET A 122 12.86 -11.88 13.61
C MET A 122 14.26 -12.49 13.51
N GLN A 123 14.57 -13.17 12.40
CA GLN A 123 15.90 -13.72 12.16
C GLN A 123 16.97 -12.62 12.01
N ILE A 124 16.67 -11.57 11.24
CA ILE A 124 17.61 -10.46 11.00
C ILE A 124 17.75 -9.57 12.24
N ALA A 125 16.65 -9.28 12.92
CA ALA A 125 16.61 -8.37 14.07
C ALA A 125 16.92 -9.07 15.40
N GLY A 126 17.26 -10.36 15.39
CA GLY A 126 17.54 -11.16 16.58
C GLY A 126 18.54 -10.46 17.51
N GLY A 127 18.19 -10.33 18.79
CA GLY A 127 19.02 -9.64 19.79
C GLY A 127 18.91 -8.11 19.80
N THR A 128 18.03 -7.51 18.98
CA THR A 128 17.72 -6.08 19.03
C THR A 128 16.42 -5.79 19.79
N LYS A 129 16.27 -4.55 20.27
CA LYS A 129 15.01 -4.07 20.88
C LYS A 129 13.80 -4.22 19.96
N ALA A 130 14.01 -4.19 18.64
CA ALA A 130 12.95 -4.40 17.66
C ALA A 130 12.45 -5.85 17.67
N ALA A 131 13.34 -6.84 17.75
CA ALA A 131 12.94 -8.24 17.90
C ALA A 131 12.23 -8.50 19.22
N ASP A 132 12.66 -7.91 20.33
CA ASP A 132 11.98 -8.04 21.62
C ASP A 132 10.57 -7.44 21.60
N ALA A 133 10.41 -6.29 20.94
CA ALA A 133 9.10 -5.66 20.77
C ALA A 133 8.17 -6.51 19.87
N LEU A 134 8.72 -7.08 18.80
CA LEU A 134 7.97 -7.96 17.89
C LEU A 134 7.58 -9.26 18.60
N ALA A 135 8.49 -9.87 19.37
CA ALA A 135 8.24 -11.07 20.16
C ALA A 135 7.17 -10.84 21.23
N LYS A 136 7.17 -9.67 21.90
CA LYS A 136 6.11 -9.29 22.85
C LYS A 136 4.75 -9.09 22.19
N GLN A 137 4.73 -8.71 20.91
CA GLN A 137 3.50 -8.55 20.14
C GLN A 137 3.15 -9.77 19.28
N GLN A 138 3.97 -10.83 19.32
CA GLN A 138 3.78 -12.03 18.52
C GLN A 138 2.40 -12.65 18.74
N ALA A 139 1.96 -12.73 19.99
CA ALA A 139 0.62 -13.23 20.32
C ALA A 139 -0.52 -12.40 19.68
N LYS A 140 -0.33 -11.08 19.52
CA LYS A 140 -1.30 -10.21 18.83
C LYS A 140 -1.22 -10.39 17.31
N ILE A 141 -0.01 -10.56 16.77
CA ILE A 141 0.22 -10.84 15.36
C ILE A 141 -0.42 -12.18 14.97
N ASP A 142 -0.23 -13.22 15.78
CA ASP A 142 -0.81 -14.54 15.56
C ASP A 142 -2.34 -14.54 15.74
N ALA A 143 -2.88 -13.73 16.65
CA ALA A 143 -4.33 -13.51 16.73
C ALA A 143 -4.91 -12.90 15.43
N ILE A 144 -4.13 -12.05 14.77
CA ILE A 144 -4.51 -11.39 13.52
C ILE A 144 -4.21 -12.27 12.30
N GLU A 145 -3.48 -13.38 12.44
CA GLU A 145 -3.18 -14.33 11.37
C GLU A 145 -4.46 -14.97 10.77
N ARG A 146 -5.53 -15.08 11.57
CA ARG A 146 -6.86 -15.47 11.07
C ARG A 146 -7.41 -14.50 10.03
N TYR A 147 -6.98 -13.24 10.08
CA TYR A 147 -7.33 -12.19 9.12
C TYR A 147 -6.30 -12.05 7.99
N GLN A 148 -5.27 -12.89 7.91
CA GLN A 148 -4.27 -12.83 6.83
C GLN A 148 -4.92 -12.94 5.45
N VAL A 149 -5.89 -13.85 5.29
CA VAL A 149 -6.60 -14.06 4.03
C VAL A 149 -7.47 -12.85 3.64
N PRO A 150 -8.35 -12.29 4.49
CA PRO A 150 -9.10 -11.10 4.15
C PRO A 150 -8.20 -9.86 3.97
N ILE A 151 -7.09 -9.73 4.71
CA ILE A 151 -6.09 -8.66 4.48
C ILE A 151 -5.45 -8.82 3.11
N GLY A 152 -5.08 -10.04 2.72
CA GLY A 152 -4.54 -10.35 1.40
C GLY A 152 -5.55 -10.04 0.29
N LEU A 153 -6.81 -10.42 0.47
CA LEU A 153 -7.88 -10.10 -0.47
C LEU A 153 -8.10 -8.58 -0.57
N ALA A 154 -8.08 -7.87 0.56
CA ALA A 154 -8.20 -6.43 0.61
C ALA A 154 -7.04 -5.75 -0.12
N CYS A 155 -5.78 -6.21 0.05
CA CYS A 155 -4.64 -5.77 -0.75
C CYS A 155 -4.87 -5.96 -2.25
N LEU A 156 -5.42 -7.11 -2.65
CA LEU A 156 -5.65 -7.44 -4.05
C LEU A 156 -6.76 -6.55 -4.66
N VAL A 157 -7.86 -6.37 -3.94
CA VAL A 157 -8.95 -5.46 -4.31
C VAL A 157 -8.46 -4.02 -4.36
N LEU A 158 -7.69 -3.57 -3.37
CA LEU A 158 -7.10 -2.24 -3.34
C LEU A 158 -6.11 -2.03 -4.48
N ALA A 159 -5.31 -3.03 -4.85
CA ALA A 159 -4.44 -2.98 -6.02
C ALA A 159 -5.22 -2.82 -7.31
N VAL A 160 -6.31 -3.58 -7.50
CA VAL A 160 -7.18 -3.47 -8.67
C VAL A 160 -7.81 -2.08 -8.72
N ILE A 161 -8.39 -1.62 -7.60
CA ILE A 161 -8.96 -0.27 -7.51
C ILE A 161 -7.87 0.78 -7.80
N HIS A 162 -6.68 0.66 -7.22
CA HIS A 162 -5.57 1.59 -7.48
C HIS A 162 -5.10 1.56 -8.92
N LEU A 163 -5.12 0.40 -9.58
CA LEU A 163 -4.72 0.26 -10.97
C LEU A 163 -5.73 0.94 -11.91
N PHE A 164 -7.03 0.76 -11.68
CA PHE A 164 -8.09 1.31 -12.54
C PHE A 164 -8.46 2.76 -12.18
N PHE A 165 -8.31 3.16 -10.92
CA PHE A 165 -8.65 4.47 -10.39
C PHE A 165 -7.44 5.25 -9.88
N GLY A 166 -6.23 4.96 -10.38
CA GLY A 166 -4.95 5.56 -9.93
C GLY A 166 -4.77 7.08 -10.07
N GLY A 167 -5.85 7.82 -10.31
CA GLY A 167 -5.92 9.28 -10.19
C GLY A 167 -6.90 9.77 -9.12
N ILE A 168 -7.55 8.87 -8.38
CA ILE A 168 -8.43 9.18 -7.25
C ILE A 168 -7.63 8.92 -5.98
N VAL A 169 -7.43 9.96 -5.18
CA VAL A 169 -6.90 9.86 -3.82
C VAL A 169 -7.83 8.94 -3.04
N LEU A 170 -7.38 7.71 -2.78
CA LEU A 170 -8.11 6.75 -1.96
C LEU A 170 -7.67 7.01 -0.52
N PHE A 171 -8.28 8.08 0.02
CA PHE A 171 -8.08 8.59 1.39
C PHE A 171 -8.03 7.45 2.42
#